data_AF-A0A9D6UXD0-F1
#
_entry.id   AF-A0A9D6UXD0-F1
#
_cell.length_a   1.000
_cell.length_b   1.000
_cell.length_c   1.000
_cell.angle_alpha   90.00
_cell.angle_beta   90.00
_cell.angle_gamma   90.00
#
_symmetry.space_group_name_H-M   'P 1'
#
loop_
_entity.id
_entity.type
_entity.pdbx_description
1 polymer ?
#
loop_
_entity_poly.entity_id
_entity_poly.type
_entity_poly.pdbx_seq_one_letter_code
_entity_poly.pdbx_strand_id
1 'polypeptide(L)'
;MNLFVGLALTLAAGIAAGNCMLPMKFSRNWRWENTWLVFSLVSLLVLPWAIAAAFTGHLAEIYGSMTAADWLAPFLFGAGWGVAQVLFGLSIARLGLALGCAIIVGLGSLFGTLVPLFFQNRAVLGTGRGAVILCGLAVMVAGIVVLARAGGQRESGQPRQGGSAYAAALLMAVVCGWMAPMVNYSFAFGQSIAERAVALGVPATR
;
A
#
# COMPACT_ATOMS: atom_id res chain seq x y z
N MET A 1 -11.61 -17.82 -11.34
CA MET A 1 -10.14 -17.83 -11.51
C MET A 1 -9.55 -19.11 -10.92
N ASN A 2 -8.68 -19.82 -11.64
CA ASN A 2 -8.06 -21.06 -11.15
C ASN A 2 -7.00 -20.76 -10.08
N LEU A 3 -6.92 -21.57 -9.01
CA LEU A 3 -5.98 -21.38 -7.90
C LEU A 3 -4.52 -21.22 -8.38
N PHE A 4 -4.11 -22.02 -9.35
CA PHE A 4 -2.76 -21.94 -9.95
C PHE A 4 -2.48 -20.60 -10.63
N VAL A 5 -3.47 -20.04 -11.33
CA VAL A 5 -3.34 -18.73 -11.99
C VAL A 5 -3.22 -17.63 -10.94
N GLY A 6 -4.05 -17.68 -9.88
CA GLY A 6 -3.96 -16.74 -8.77
C GLY A 6 -2.59 -16.80 -8.06
N LEU A 7 -2.08 -18.00 -7.80
CA LEU A 7 -0.75 -18.20 -7.22
C LEU A 7 0.36 -17.67 -8.14
N ALA A 8 0.31 -18.00 -9.44
CA ALA A 8 1.30 -17.54 -10.42
C ALA A 8 1.32 -16.01 -10.53
N LEU A 9 0.15 -15.37 -10.59
CA LEU A 9 0.04 -13.90 -10.61
C LEU A 9 0.58 -13.27 -9.32
N THR A 10 0.30 -13.88 -8.16
CA THR A 10 0.82 -13.40 -6.87
C THR A 10 2.34 -13.50 -6.80
N LEU A 11 2.93 -14.59 -7.31
CA LEU A 11 4.38 -14.76 -7.40
C LEU A 11 5.01 -13.75 -8.36
N ALA A 12 4.42 -13.57 -9.55
CA ALA A 12 4.89 -12.60 -10.52
C ALA A 12 4.85 -11.16 -9.96
N ALA A 13 3.75 -10.82 -9.26
CA ALA A 13 3.63 -9.54 -8.57
C ALA A 13 4.69 -9.38 -7.47
N GLY A 14 4.96 -10.43 -6.69
CA GLY A 14 6.01 -10.43 -5.67
C GLY A 14 7.42 -10.22 -6.25
N ILE A 15 7.74 -10.87 -7.36
CA ILE A 15 9.01 -10.70 -8.07
C ILE A 15 9.13 -9.27 -8.61
N ALA A 16 8.09 -8.75 -9.25
CA ALA A 16 8.07 -7.39 -9.78
C ALA A 16 8.21 -6.34 -8.65
N ALA A 17 7.51 -6.53 -7.54
CA ALA A 17 7.60 -5.67 -6.37
C ALA A 17 8.98 -5.74 -5.69
N GLY A 18 9.59 -6.92 -5.60
CA GLY A 18 10.95 -7.06 -5.06
C GLY A 18 12.00 -6.40 -5.96
N ASN A 19 11.79 -6.41 -7.28
CA ASN A 19 12.72 -5.86 -8.25
C ASN A 19 12.51 -4.35 -8.52
N CYS A 20 11.43 -3.74 -8.03
CA CYS A 20 11.09 -2.35 -8.35
C CYS A 20 12.14 -1.34 -7.86
N MET A 21 12.91 -1.70 -6.82
CA MET A 21 14.01 -0.88 -6.28
C MET A 21 15.38 -1.22 -6.89
N LEU A 22 15.52 -2.31 -7.64
CA LEU A 22 16.79 -2.69 -8.27
C LEU A 22 17.34 -1.60 -9.21
N PRO A 23 16.51 -0.92 -10.04
CA PRO A 23 16.97 0.19 -10.89
C PRO A 23 17.65 1.32 -10.11
N MET A 24 17.25 1.57 -8.85
CA MET A 24 17.83 2.62 -8.03
C MET A 24 19.32 2.39 -7.73
N LYS A 25 19.78 1.13 -7.74
CA LYS A 25 21.20 0.78 -7.55
C LYS A 25 22.08 1.24 -8.73
N PHE A 26 21.51 1.37 -9.92
CA PHE A 26 22.23 1.82 -11.12
C PHE A 26 22.21 3.34 -11.30
N SER A 27 21.28 4.03 -10.62
CA SER A 27 21.16 5.50 -10.62
C SER A 27 22.19 6.17 -9.69
N ARG A 28 23.49 5.98 -9.97
CA ARG A 28 24.58 6.46 -9.08
C ARG A 28 24.80 7.97 -9.10
N ASN A 29 24.39 8.65 -10.18
CA ASN A 29 24.64 10.07 -10.39
C ASN A 29 23.49 10.98 -9.95
N TRP A 30 22.35 10.39 -9.55
CA TRP A 30 21.17 11.15 -9.17
C TRP A 30 21.02 11.16 -7.65
N ARG A 31 20.51 12.28 -7.13
CA ARG A 31 20.02 12.31 -5.75
C ARG A 31 18.87 11.31 -5.61
N TRP A 32 18.78 10.69 -4.44
CA TRP A 32 17.77 9.67 -4.15
C TRP A 32 16.36 10.22 -4.33
N GLU A 33 16.14 11.47 -3.91
CA GLU A 33 14.86 12.19 -4.03
C GLU A 33 14.43 12.34 -5.51
N ASN A 34 15.38 12.64 -6.40
CA ASN A 34 15.09 12.80 -7.83
C ASN A 34 14.73 11.46 -8.47
N THR A 35 15.41 10.38 -8.08
CA THR A 35 15.10 9.04 -8.57
C THR A 35 13.70 8.61 -8.11
N TRP A 36 13.37 8.89 -6.83
CA TRP A 36 12.05 8.62 -6.27
C TRP A 36 10.95 9.43 -6.97
N LEU A 37 11.19 10.71 -7.24
CA LEU A 37 10.25 11.59 -7.94
C LEU A 37 9.92 11.07 -9.34
N VAL A 38 10.94 10.72 -10.15
CA VAL A 38 10.73 10.19 -11.50
C VAL A 38 9.96 8.87 -11.43
N PHE A 39 10.35 7.97 -10.52
CA PHE A 39 9.62 6.72 -10.31
C PHE A 39 8.15 6.96 -9.98
N SER A 40 7.84 7.85 -9.02
CA SER A 40 6.47 8.19 -8.65
C SER A 40 5.69 8.82 -9.81
N LEU A 41 6.26 9.76 -10.56
CA LEU A 41 5.59 10.39 -11.70
C LEU A 41 5.27 9.37 -12.79
N VAL A 42 6.23 8.52 -13.15
CA VAL A 42 6.02 7.55 -14.22
C VAL A 42 5.04 6.46 -13.78
N SER A 43 5.22 5.89 -12.59
CA SER A 43 4.41 4.76 -12.12
C SER A 43 3.01 5.15 -11.66
N LEU A 44 2.81 6.36 -11.14
CA LEU A 44 1.53 6.77 -10.54
C LEU A 44 0.71 7.71 -11.41
N LEU A 45 1.35 8.44 -12.33
CA LEU A 45 0.66 9.36 -13.22
C LEU A 45 0.71 8.88 -14.67
N VAL A 46 1.90 8.70 -15.24
CA VAL A 46 2.01 8.40 -16.68
C VAL A 46 1.45 7.02 -17.00
N LEU A 47 1.88 5.99 -16.29
CA LEU A 47 1.52 4.61 -16.60
C LEU A 47 0.02 4.32 -16.37
N PRO A 48 -0.62 4.72 -15.26
CA PRO A 48 -2.04 4.46 -15.05
C PRO A 48 -2.92 5.16 -16.08
N TRP A 49 -2.60 6.41 -16.44
CA TRP A 49 -3.34 7.13 -17.49
C TRP A 49 -3.12 6.55 -18.87
N ALA A 50 -1.90 6.13 -19.20
CA ALA A 50 -1.60 5.46 -20.47
C ALA A 50 -2.37 4.14 -20.61
N ILE A 51 -2.38 3.33 -19.55
CA ILE A 51 -3.16 2.07 -19.51
C ILE A 51 -4.65 2.38 -19.63
N ALA A 52 -5.17 3.31 -18.82
CA ALA A 52 -6.58 3.63 -18.85
C ALA A 52 -7.00 4.13 -20.26
N ALA A 53 -6.22 5.00 -20.89
CA ALA A 53 -6.47 5.46 -22.26
C ALA A 53 -6.42 4.32 -23.29
N ALA A 54 -5.44 3.42 -23.18
CA ALA A 54 -5.26 2.31 -24.11
C ALA A 54 -6.37 1.25 -24.02
N PHE A 55 -6.92 1.00 -22.83
CA PHE A 55 -7.86 -0.11 -22.60
C PHE A 55 -9.34 0.30 -22.51
N THR A 56 -9.66 1.56 -22.23
CA THR A 56 -11.06 1.98 -22.04
C THR A 56 -11.71 2.59 -23.28
N GLY A 57 -10.96 3.31 -24.12
CA GLY A 57 -11.49 4.02 -25.30
C GLY A 57 -12.45 5.20 -25.01
N HIS A 58 -13.10 5.23 -23.84
CA HIS A 58 -14.19 6.14 -23.47
C HIS A 58 -13.91 6.91 -22.17
N LEU A 59 -12.63 7.18 -21.84
CA LEU A 59 -12.20 7.77 -20.58
C LEU A 59 -12.96 9.06 -20.20
N ALA A 60 -13.12 9.96 -21.16
CA ALA A 60 -13.79 11.25 -20.95
C ALA A 60 -15.28 11.08 -20.64
N GLU A 61 -15.93 10.08 -21.25
CA GLU A 61 -17.34 9.78 -21.03
C GLU A 61 -17.55 9.05 -19.70
N ILE A 62 -16.66 8.13 -19.33
CA ILE A 62 -16.65 7.47 -18.02
C ILE A 62 -16.60 8.55 -16.94
N TYR A 63 -15.57 9.40 -16.97
CA TYR A 63 -15.36 10.41 -15.94
C TYR A 63 -16.36 11.56 -15.98
N GLY A 64 -16.82 11.97 -17.16
CA GLY A 64 -17.85 13.00 -17.32
C GLY A 64 -19.24 12.58 -16.83
N SER A 65 -19.47 11.27 -16.70
CA SER A 65 -20.74 10.72 -16.24
C SER A 65 -20.82 10.45 -14.74
N MET A 66 -19.74 10.70 -14.00
CA MET A 66 -19.65 10.42 -12.57
C MET A 66 -20.10 11.62 -11.74
N THR A 67 -20.67 11.34 -10.57
CA THR A 67 -21.02 12.38 -9.60
C THR A 67 -19.86 12.68 -8.66
N ALA A 68 -19.86 13.83 -8.00
CA ALA A 68 -18.84 14.16 -7.00
C ALA A 68 -18.74 13.13 -5.86
N ALA A 69 -19.85 12.44 -5.55
CA ALA A 69 -19.87 11.38 -4.55
C ALA A 69 -19.08 10.14 -4.98
N ASP A 70 -19.11 9.80 -6.27
CA ASP A 70 -18.37 8.65 -6.84
C ASP A 70 -16.84 8.86 -6.75
N TRP A 71 -16.40 10.11 -6.82
CA TRP A 71 -14.99 10.48 -6.75
C TRP A 71 -14.44 10.63 -5.34
N LEU A 72 -15.29 11.04 -4.39
CA LEU A 72 -14.81 11.51 -3.10
C LEU A 72 -14.07 10.43 -2.32
N ALA A 73 -14.64 9.24 -2.20
CA ALA A 73 -14.00 8.15 -1.46
C ALA A 73 -12.71 7.65 -2.14
N PRO A 74 -12.69 7.30 -3.45
CA PRO A 74 -11.46 6.90 -4.14
C PRO A 74 -10.37 7.96 -4.08
N PHE A 75 -10.74 9.25 -4.20
CA PHE A 75 -9.81 10.37 -4.12
C PHE A 75 -9.22 10.52 -2.72
N LEU A 76 -10.03 10.50 -1.66
CA LEU A 76 -9.55 10.63 -0.28
C LEU A 76 -8.64 9.46 0.11
N PHE A 77 -9.00 8.24 -0.26
CA PHE A 77 -8.16 7.07 -0.02
C PHE A 77 -6.88 7.09 -0.85
N GLY A 78 -6.94 7.55 -2.10
CA GLY A 78 -5.76 7.76 -2.95
C GLY A 78 -4.82 8.83 -2.38
N ALA A 79 -5.36 9.95 -1.90
CA ALA A 79 -4.60 11.01 -1.24
C ALA A 79 -3.95 10.49 0.05
N GLY A 80 -4.68 9.73 0.86
CA GLY A 80 -4.16 9.10 2.07
C GLY A 80 -3.02 8.12 1.78
N TRP A 81 -3.14 7.31 0.72
CA TRP A 81 -2.05 6.48 0.26
C TRP A 81 -0.84 7.28 -0.26
N GLY A 82 -1.07 8.41 -0.93
CA GLY A 82 0.00 9.34 -1.33
C GLY A 82 0.78 9.87 -0.12
N VAL A 83 0.09 10.23 0.96
CA VAL A 83 0.74 10.59 2.24
C VAL A 83 1.55 9.42 2.80
N ALA A 84 1.01 8.19 2.73
CA ALA A 84 1.74 6.99 3.14
C ALA A 84 3.06 6.82 2.36
N GLN A 85 3.08 7.07 1.05
CA GLN A 85 4.29 6.96 0.22
C GLN A 85 5.37 7.97 0.62
N VAL A 86 4.99 9.20 0.99
CA VAL A 86 5.94 10.20 1.51
C VAL A 86 6.49 9.78 2.87
N LEU A 87 5.61 9.33 3.77
CA LEU A 87 6.01 8.84 5.10
C LEU A 87 6.90 7.60 5.00
N PHE A 88 6.67 6.71 4.04
CA PHE A 88 7.49 5.52 3.80
C PHE A 88 8.95 5.89 3.54
N GLY A 89 9.19 6.84 2.63
CA GLY A 89 10.54 7.33 2.34
C GLY A 89 11.22 7.94 3.56
N LEU A 90 10.49 8.78 4.30
CA LEU A 90 11.02 9.44 5.51
C LEU A 90 11.30 8.44 6.65
N SER A 91 10.42 7.46 6.84
CA SER A 91 10.57 6.40 7.84
C SER A 91 11.74 5.48 7.52
N ILE A 92 11.95 5.09 6.25
CA ILE A 92 13.12 4.30 5.86
C ILE A 92 14.41 5.08 6.07
N ALA A 93 14.43 6.38 5.72
CA ALA A 93 15.61 7.22 5.93
C ALA A 93 16.00 7.38 7.41
N ARG A 94 15.02 7.31 8.34
CA ARG A 94 15.25 7.50 9.78
C ARG A 94 15.40 6.19 10.58
N LEU A 95 14.59 5.17 10.30
CA LEU A 95 14.61 3.87 11.00
C LEU A 95 15.53 2.84 10.35
N GLY A 96 15.92 3.08 9.09
CA GLY A 96 16.57 2.10 8.24
C GLY A 96 15.60 1.16 7.55
N LEU A 97 16.04 0.61 6.41
CA LEU A 97 15.22 -0.21 5.51
C LEU A 97 14.60 -1.44 6.20
N ALA A 98 15.38 -2.18 6.99
CA ALA A 98 14.92 -3.42 7.61
C ALA A 98 13.78 -3.19 8.63
N LEU A 99 13.98 -2.26 9.57
CA LEU A 99 12.99 -1.96 10.61
C LEU A 99 11.77 -1.24 10.03
N GLY A 100 12.00 -0.25 9.15
CA GLY A 100 10.93 0.52 8.50
C GLY A 100 10.01 -0.37 7.67
N CYS A 101 10.56 -1.22 6.78
CA CYS A 101 9.75 -2.12 5.98
C CYS A 101 8.99 -3.14 6.82
N ALA A 102 9.61 -3.71 7.86
CA ALA A 102 8.92 -4.70 8.70
C ALA A 102 7.70 -4.11 9.41
N ILE A 103 7.81 -2.90 9.94
CA ILE A 103 6.70 -2.20 10.61
C ILE A 103 5.63 -1.81 9.59
N ILE A 104 6.02 -1.14 8.49
CA ILE A 104 5.07 -0.59 7.52
C ILE A 104 4.32 -1.70 6.78
N VAL A 105 5.03 -2.70 6.27
CA VAL A 105 4.42 -3.83 5.56
C VAL A 105 3.59 -4.69 6.50
N GLY A 106 4.05 -4.91 7.74
CA GLY A 106 3.30 -5.63 8.76
C GLY A 106 1.99 -4.93 9.10
N LEU A 107 2.04 -3.65 9.45
CA LEU A 107 0.84 -2.85 9.74
C LEU A 107 -0.08 -2.73 8.52
N GLY A 108 0.48 -2.53 7.33
CA GLY A 108 -0.28 -2.47 6.08
C GLY A 108 -1.04 -3.76 5.82
N SER A 109 -0.43 -4.91 6.08
CA SER A 109 -1.08 -6.23 5.98
C SER A 109 -2.16 -6.41 7.05
N LEU A 110 -1.89 -5.98 8.27
CA LEU A 110 -2.84 -6.00 9.39
C LEU A 110 -4.12 -5.22 9.07
N PHE A 111 -3.98 -3.93 8.74
CA PHE A 111 -5.12 -3.07 8.44
C PHE A 111 -5.77 -3.41 7.10
N GLY A 112 -4.98 -3.82 6.12
CA GLY A 112 -5.46 -4.32 4.84
C GLY A 112 -6.34 -5.57 4.98
N THR A 113 -6.11 -6.39 6.00
CA THR A 113 -6.93 -7.58 6.29
C THR A 113 -8.12 -7.24 7.19
N LEU A 114 -7.91 -6.43 8.24
CA LEU A 114 -8.93 -6.11 9.23
C LEU A 114 -10.13 -5.39 8.62
N VAL A 115 -9.91 -4.38 7.78
CA VAL A 115 -11.03 -3.59 7.23
C VAL A 115 -11.97 -4.44 6.37
N PRO A 116 -11.52 -5.20 5.36
CA PRO A 116 -12.42 -6.11 4.62
C PRO A 116 -13.06 -7.19 5.50
N LEU A 117 -12.34 -7.71 6.50
CA LEU A 117 -12.87 -8.73 7.41
C LEU A 117 -14.05 -8.20 8.25
N PHE A 118 -13.96 -6.97 8.75
CA PHE A 118 -15.00 -6.34 9.56
C PHE A 118 -16.10 -5.65 8.75
N PHE A 119 -15.83 -5.18 7.54
CA PHE A 119 -16.84 -4.43 6.76
C PHE A 119 -17.51 -5.26 5.66
N GLN A 120 -16.81 -6.24 5.06
CA GLN A 120 -17.32 -7.01 3.94
C GLN A 120 -17.56 -8.49 4.28
N ASN A 121 -16.74 -9.08 5.16
CA ASN A 121 -16.72 -10.53 5.40
C ASN A 121 -17.03 -10.92 6.86
N ARG A 122 -17.95 -10.20 7.52
CA ARG A 122 -18.30 -10.42 8.94
C ARG A 122 -18.68 -11.87 9.28
N ALA A 123 -19.30 -12.57 8.32
CA ALA A 123 -19.68 -13.98 8.48
C ALA A 123 -18.50 -14.91 8.79
N VAL A 124 -17.27 -14.52 8.39
CA VAL A 124 -16.05 -15.33 8.63
C VAL A 124 -15.58 -15.24 10.08
N LEU A 125 -15.90 -14.16 10.81
CA LEU A 125 -15.42 -13.93 12.18
C LEU A 125 -15.89 -15.00 13.18
N GLY A 126 -17.09 -15.56 12.97
CA GLY A 126 -17.63 -16.64 13.81
C GLY A 126 -17.14 -18.04 13.46
N THR A 127 -16.25 -18.18 12.48
CA THR A 127 -15.80 -19.49 11.97
C THR A 127 -14.39 -19.81 12.42
N GLY A 128 -14.01 -21.09 12.37
CA GLY A 128 -12.62 -21.52 12.63
C GLY A 128 -11.59 -20.84 11.72
N ARG A 129 -11.99 -20.44 10.49
CA ARG A 129 -11.12 -19.66 9.59
C ARG A 129 -10.88 -18.25 10.10
N GLY A 130 -11.90 -17.61 10.66
CA GLY A 130 -11.78 -16.30 11.31
C GLY A 130 -10.82 -16.34 12.49
N ALA A 131 -10.89 -17.39 13.32
CA ALA A 131 -9.98 -17.58 14.43
C ALA A 131 -8.51 -17.70 13.99
N VAL A 132 -8.23 -18.44 12.91
CA VAL A 132 -6.87 -18.55 12.34
C VAL A 132 -6.36 -17.20 11.84
N ILE A 133 -7.19 -16.42 11.15
CA ILE A 133 -6.83 -15.08 10.68
C ILE A 133 -6.49 -14.17 11.87
N LEU A 134 -7.37 -14.11 12.89
CA LEU A 134 -7.15 -13.29 14.08
C LEU A 134 -5.89 -13.70 14.86
N CYS A 135 -5.61 -15.00 14.95
CA CYS A 135 -4.37 -15.51 15.55
C CYS A 135 -3.13 -15.03 14.77
N GLY A 136 -3.15 -15.15 13.43
CA GLY A 136 -2.07 -14.65 12.58
C GLY A 136 -1.83 -13.15 12.74
N LEU A 137 -2.92 -12.36 12.84
CA LEU A 137 -2.85 -10.92 13.11
C LEU A 137 -2.23 -10.63 14.49
N ALA A 138 -2.59 -11.38 15.52
CA ALA A 138 -2.02 -11.24 16.86
C ALA A 138 -0.50 -11.52 16.88
N VAL A 139 -0.06 -12.58 16.18
CA VAL A 139 1.37 -12.90 16.02
C VAL A 139 2.11 -11.79 15.27
N MET A 140 1.50 -11.23 14.23
CA MET A 140 2.08 -10.11 13.47
C MET A 140 2.26 -8.86 14.34
N VAL A 141 1.25 -8.50 15.16
CA VAL A 141 1.35 -7.40 16.13
C VAL A 141 2.49 -7.65 17.12
N ALA A 142 2.59 -8.87 17.68
CA ALA A 142 3.66 -9.22 18.60
C ALA A 142 5.05 -9.06 17.95
N GLY A 143 5.22 -9.52 16.71
CA GLY A 143 6.46 -9.35 15.95
C GLY A 143 6.84 -7.89 15.75
N ILE A 144 5.88 -7.03 15.38
CA ILE A 144 6.10 -5.58 15.22
C ILE A 144 6.54 -4.93 16.54
N VAL A 145 5.90 -5.30 17.67
CA VAL A 145 6.25 -4.79 18.99
C VAL A 145 7.68 -5.19 19.39
N VAL A 146 8.07 -6.45 19.14
CA VAL A 146 9.43 -6.94 19.41
C VAL A 146 10.46 -6.18 18.57
N LEU A 147 10.21 -6.00 17.27
CA LEU A 147 11.09 -5.27 16.36
C LEU A 147 11.25 -3.80 16.77
N ALA A 148 10.16 -3.12 17.13
CA ALA A 148 10.20 -1.73 17.59
C ALA A 148 11.00 -1.60 18.91
N ARG A 149 10.82 -2.53 19.86
CA ARG A 149 11.60 -2.53 21.10
C ARG A 149 13.09 -2.76 20.85
N ALA A 150 13.43 -3.74 20.01
CA ALA A 150 14.82 -4.04 19.66
C ALA A 150 15.48 -2.86 18.93
N GLY A 151 14.76 -2.19 18.02
CA GLY A 151 15.21 -0.98 17.35
C GLY A 151 15.50 0.16 18.33
N GLY A 152 14.59 0.41 19.28
CA GLY A 152 14.78 1.45 20.29
C GLY A 152 15.97 1.19 21.23
N GLN A 153 16.23 -0.07 21.59
CA GLN A 153 17.41 -0.44 22.40
C GLN A 153 18.72 -0.19 21.63
N ARG A 154 18.76 -0.52 20.34
CA ARG A 154 19.93 -0.26 19.49
C ARG A 154 20.23 1.23 19.34
N GLU A 155 19.19 2.07 19.25
CA GLU A 155 19.38 3.52 19.09
C GLU A 155 19.78 4.19 20.40
N SER A 156 19.23 3.75 21.53
CA SER A 156 19.61 4.24 22.88
C SER A 156 21.09 4.03 23.22
N GLY A 157 21.73 3.04 22.59
CA GLY A 157 23.16 2.75 22.73
C GLY A 157 24.07 3.61 21.84
N GLN A 158 23.52 4.45 20.94
CA GLN A 158 24.30 5.32 20.07
C GLN A 158 24.20 6.79 20.51
N PRO A 159 25.32 7.54 20.54
CA PRO A 159 25.32 8.95 20.93
C PRO A 159 24.64 9.90 19.92
N ARG A 160 24.15 9.37 18.78
CA ARG A 160 23.76 10.16 17.60
C ARG A 160 22.26 10.46 17.46
N GLN A 161 21.35 9.82 18.21
CA GLN A 161 19.93 10.19 18.20
C GLN A 161 19.31 10.06 19.59
N GLY A 162 18.81 11.17 20.13
CA GLY A 162 18.02 11.13 21.36
C GLY A 162 16.70 10.37 21.15
N GLY A 163 16.19 9.70 22.19
CA GLY A 163 14.98 8.85 22.10
C GLY A 163 13.74 9.52 21.50
N SER A 164 13.64 10.85 21.54
CA SER A 164 12.58 11.62 20.88
C SER A 164 12.58 11.49 19.34
N ALA A 165 13.76 11.46 18.71
CA ALA A 165 13.89 11.32 17.26
C ALA A 165 13.44 9.93 16.77
N TYR A 166 13.80 8.88 17.53
CA TYR A 166 13.35 7.51 17.27
C TYR A 166 11.83 7.37 17.42
N ALA A 167 11.25 7.93 18.48
CA ALA A 167 9.80 7.91 18.71
C ALA A 167 9.03 8.60 17.58
N ALA A 168 9.52 9.75 17.09
CA ALA A 168 8.94 10.43 15.94
C ALA A 168 9.04 9.58 14.66
N ALA A 169 10.19 8.95 14.41
CA ALA A 169 10.38 8.06 13.26
C ALA A 169 9.48 6.83 13.30
N LEU A 170 9.31 6.24 14.48
CA LEU A 170 8.41 5.13 14.74
C LEU A 170 6.95 5.53 14.53
N LEU A 171 6.53 6.69 15.03
CA LEU A 171 5.18 7.21 14.83
C LEU A 171 4.88 7.41 13.34
N MET A 172 5.82 7.99 12.58
CA MET A 172 5.68 8.13 11.13
C MET A 172 5.52 6.78 10.43
N ALA A 173 6.28 5.75 10.86
CA ALA A 173 6.16 4.41 10.29
C ALA A 173 4.82 3.74 10.63
N VAL A 174 4.29 3.98 11.83
CA VAL A 174 2.97 3.48 12.25
C VAL A 174 1.86 4.14 11.43
N VAL A 175 1.88 5.47 11.31
CA VAL A 175 0.91 6.22 10.48
C VAL A 175 1.01 5.79 9.02
N CYS A 176 2.22 5.62 8.49
CA CYS A 176 2.45 5.08 7.15
C CYS A 176 1.81 3.70 6.99
N GLY A 177 2.03 2.78 7.93
CA GLY A 177 1.47 1.42 7.89
C GLY A 177 -0.05 1.39 7.94
N TRP A 178 -0.67 2.29 8.71
CA TRP A 178 -2.11 2.43 8.77
C TRP A 178 -2.73 3.01 7.49
N MET A 179 -2.03 3.94 6.82
CA MET A 179 -2.49 4.56 5.58
C MET A 179 -2.15 3.74 4.32
N ALA A 180 -1.17 2.82 4.40
CA ALA A 180 -0.76 1.96 3.30
C ALA A 180 -1.91 1.18 2.61
N PRO A 181 -2.88 0.56 3.32
CA PRO A 181 -3.97 -0.19 2.67
C PRO A 181 -5.02 0.72 2.03
N MET A 182 -4.94 2.06 2.17
CA MET A 182 -5.92 2.97 1.58
C MET A 182 -5.97 2.86 0.06
N VAL A 183 -4.89 2.49 -0.62
CA VAL A 183 -4.95 2.19 -2.08
C VAL A 183 -5.92 1.05 -2.39
N ASN A 184 -5.96 0.01 -1.55
CA ASN A 184 -6.91 -1.09 -1.71
C ASN A 184 -8.34 -0.62 -1.44
N TYR A 185 -8.53 0.28 -0.47
CA TYR A 185 -9.84 0.88 -0.21
C TYR A 185 -10.28 1.77 -1.38
N SER A 186 -9.38 2.53 -2.00
CA SER A 186 -9.68 3.32 -3.20
C SER A 186 -10.24 2.44 -4.32
N PHE A 187 -9.67 1.25 -4.55
CA PHE A 187 -10.22 0.28 -5.50
C PHE A 187 -11.54 -0.35 -5.05
N ALA A 188 -11.67 -0.69 -3.77
CA ALA A 188 -12.88 -1.31 -3.23
C ALA A 188 -14.08 -0.35 -3.23
N PHE A 189 -13.86 0.94 -2.95
CA PHE A 189 -14.89 1.98 -2.95
C PHE A 189 -15.01 2.69 -4.31
N GLY A 190 -14.10 2.45 -5.25
CA GLY A 190 -14.14 2.96 -6.62
C GLY A 190 -14.81 2.04 -7.63
N GLN A 191 -15.55 1.01 -7.17
CA GLN A 191 -16.20 0.04 -8.05
C GLN A 191 -17.22 0.69 -9.00
N SER A 192 -17.87 1.79 -8.61
CA SER A 192 -18.79 2.52 -9.49
C SER A 192 -18.11 3.04 -10.77
N ILE A 193 -16.80 3.36 -10.70
CA ILE A 193 -15.99 3.75 -11.87
C ILE A 193 -15.86 2.57 -12.83
N ALA A 194 -15.56 1.38 -12.29
CA ALA A 194 -15.41 0.16 -13.06
C ALA A 194 -16.75 -0.30 -13.66
N GLU A 195 -17.83 -0.26 -12.89
CA GLU A 195 -19.19 -0.58 -13.35
C GLU A 195 -19.63 0.32 -14.50
N ARG A 196 -19.31 1.62 -14.42
CA ARG A 196 -19.61 2.56 -15.50
C ARG A 196 -18.78 2.30 -16.75
N ALA A 197 -17.51 1.95 -16.60
CA ALA A 197 -16.67 1.55 -17.73
C ALA A 197 -17.26 0.32 -18.45
N VAL A 198 -17.74 -0.67 -17.69
CA VAL A 198 -18.40 -1.86 -18.25
C VAL A 198 -19.70 -1.49 -18.96
N ALA A 199 -20.51 -0.59 -18.38
CA ALA A 199 -21.74 -0.11 -19.01
C ALA A 199 -21.49 0.62 -20.34
N LEU A 200 -20.31 1.23 -20.51
CA LEU A 200 -19.86 1.88 -21.75
C LEU A 200 -19.14 0.92 -22.72
N GLY A 201 -19.18 -0.39 -22.46
CA GLY A 201 -18.68 -1.42 -23.37
C GLY A 201 -17.24 -1.87 -23.13
N VAL A 202 -16.58 -1.41 -22.06
CA VAL A 202 -15.28 -1.95 -21.66
C VAL A 202 -15.48 -3.40 -21.18
N PRO A 203 -14.72 -4.39 -21.68
CA PRO A 203 -14.89 -5.78 -21.27
C PRO A 203 -14.71 -5.93 -19.76
N ALA A 204 -15.71 -6.48 -19.08
CA ALA A 204 -15.55 -6.91 -17.69
C ALA A 204 -14.53 -8.06 -17.68
N THR A 205 -13.34 -7.84 -17.12
CA THR A 205 -12.38 -8.91 -16.86
C THR A 205 -13.06 -9.94 -15.95
N ARG A 206 -13.33 -11.15 -16.47
CA ARG A 206 -13.90 -12.29 -15.75
C ARG A 206 -12.90 -12.92 -14.77
#